data_AF-A0A382U1G6-F1
#
_entry.id   AF-A0A382U1G6-F1
#
_cell.length_a   1.000
_cell.length_b   1.000
_cell.length_c   1.000
_cell.angle_alpha   90.00
_cell.angle_beta   90.00
_cell.angle_gamma   90.00
#
_symmetry.space_group_name_H-M   'P 1'
#
loop_
_entity.id
_entity.type
_entity.pdbx_description
1 polymer ?
#
loop_
_entity_poly.entity_id
_entity_poly.type
_entity_poly.pdbx_seq_one_letter_code
_entity_poly.pdbx_strand_id
1 'polypeptide(L)' 'MFKRNFLEILRWGLRLHGIGHLVEVVSAVSEGAYITATLALIFISIELLASFYLPKEHVHFRPIKSDVHEDCKD' A
#
# COMPACT_ATOMS: atom_id res chain seq x y z
N MET A 1 -4.06 -17.96 11.33
CA MET A 1 -5.29 -17.13 11.18
C MET A 1 -5.01 -15.63 11.34
N PHE A 2 -4.37 -15.18 12.42
CA PHE A 2 -4.07 -13.76 12.68
C PHE A 2 -3.24 -13.07 11.57
N LYS A 3 -2.19 -13.74 11.07
CA LYS A 3 -1.35 -13.21 9.97
C LYS A 3 -2.12 -13.03 8.65
N ARG A 4 -3.06 -13.93 8.32
CA ARG A 4 -3.86 -13.84 7.09
C ARG A 4 -4.83 -12.66 7.15
N ASN A 5 -5.48 -12.48 8.30
CA ASN A 5 -6.38 -11.36 8.53
C ASN A 5 -5.62 -10.02 8.54
N PHE A 6 -4.41 -9.99 9.10
CA PHE A 6 -3.55 -8.81 9.09
C PHE A 6 -3.17 -8.37 7.68
N LEU A 7 -2.75 -9.29 6.81
CA LEU A 7 -2.41 -8.97 5.42
C LEU A 7 -3.62 -8.46 4.62
N GLU A 8 -4.81 -9.04 4.85
CA GLU A 8 -6.05 -8.54 4.26
C GLU A 8 -6.41 -7.13 4.76
N ILE A 9 -6.25 -6.86 6.07
CA ILE A 9 -6.41 -5.51 6.63
C ILE A 9 -5.40 -4.53 6.00
N LEU A 10 -4.16 -4.96 5.78
CA LEU A 10 -3.13 -4.12 5.16
C LEU A 10 -3.47 -3.77 3.71
N ARG A 11 -3.94 -4.75 2.92
CA ARG A 11 -4.37 -4.54 1.52
C ARG A 11 -5.54 -3.59 1.44
N TRP A 12 -6.57 -3.82 2.26
CA TRP A 12 -7.73 -2.94 2.31
C TRP A 12 -7.38 -1.55 2.84
N GLY A 13 -6.49 -1.47 3.85
CA GLY A 13 -5.95 -0.22 4.37
C GLY A 13 -5.25 0.59 3.29
N LEU A 14 -4.38 -0.03 2.49
CA LEU A 14 -3.70 0.63 1.36
C LEU A 14 -4.68 1.13 0.29
N ARG A 15 -5.73 0.36 0.01
CA ARG A 15 -6.78 0.79 -0.94
C ARG A 15 -7.58 1.98 -0.41
N LEU A 16 -7.97 1.95 0.86
CA LEU A 16 -8.72 3.03 1.50
C LEU A 16 -7.84 4.28 1.65
N HIS A 17 -6.55 4.13 1.98
CA HIS A 17 -5.59 5.23 2.00
C HIS A 17 -5.44 5.87 0.62
N GLY A 18 -5.32 5.05 -0.42
CA GLY A 18 -5.27 5.53 -1.81
C GLY A 18 -6.50 6.38 -2.19
N ILE A 19 -7.70 6.06 -1.69
CA ILE A 19 -8.88 6.92 -1.89
C ILE A 19 -8.68 8.29 -1.23
N GLY A 20 -8.06 8.34 -0.05
CA GLY A 20 -7.67 9.59 0.61
C GLY A 20 -6.74 10.44 -0.26
N HIS A 21 -5.72 9.84 -0.86
CA HIS A 21 -4.85 10.56 -1.80
C HIS A 21 -5.57 11.06 -3.06
N LEU A 22 -6.61 10.36 -3.55
CA LEU A 22 -7.44 10.91 -4.66
C LEU A 22 -8.13 12.21 -4.26
N VAL A 23 -8.70 12.26 -3.04
CA VAL A 23 -9.32 13.48 -2.51
C VAL A 23 -8.27 14.58 -2.38
N GLU A 24 -7.08 14.24 -1.91
CA GLU A 24 -5.96 15.18 -1.75
C GLU A 24 -5.46 15.73 -3.10
N VAL A 25 -5.34 14.89 -4.13
CA VAL A 25 -4.99 15.34 -5.49
C VAL A 25 -6.04 16.31 -6.02
N VAL A 26 -7.34 15.99 -5.88
CA VAL A 26 -8.42 16.87 -6.34
C VAL A 26 -8.41 18.20 -5.58
N SER A 27 -8.25 18.16 -4.26
CA SER A 27 -8.17 19.36 -3.41
C SER A 27 -6.97 20.23 -3.81
N ALA A 28 -5.79 19.63 -3.93
CA ALA A 28 -4.55 20.33 -4.27
C ALA A 28 -4.60 20.96 -5.67
N VAL A 29 -5.19 20.27 -6.66
CA VAL A 29 -5.41 20.86 -7.99
C VAL A 29 -6.38 22.05 -7.91
N SER A 30 -7.46 21.95 -7.12
CA SER A 30 -8.42 23.03 -6.95
C SER A 30 -7.83 24.27 -6.27
N GLU A 31 -6.83 24.07 -5.41
CA GLU A 31 -6.10 25.12 -4.69
C GLU A 31 -4.86 25.63 -5.45
N GLY A 32 -4.56 25.08 -6.64
CA GLY A 32 -3.37 25.43 -7.43
C GLY A 32 -2.04 24.92 -6.85
N ALA A 33 -2.09 24.03 -5.85
CA ALA A 33 -0.95 23.42 -5.20
C ALA A 33 -0.38 22.24 -6.01
N TYR A 34 0.14 22.52 -7.21
CA TYR A 34 0.54 21.47 -8.16
C TYR A 34 1.68 20.56 -7.69
N ILE A 35 2.62 21.08 -6.87
CA ILE A 35 3.68 20.25 -6.28
C ILE A 35 3.07 19.20 -5.36
N THR A 36 2.14 19.61 -4.48
CA THR A 36 1.40 18.71 -3.59
C THR A 36 0.60 17.70 -4.39
N ALA A 37 -0.15 18.15 -5.41
CA ALA A 37 -0.92 17.25 -6.27
C ALA A 37 -0.03 16.21 -6.96
N THR A 38 1.15 16.61 -7.41
CA THR A 38 2.13 15.71 -8.07
C THR A 38 2.66 14.67 -7.09
N LEU A 39 3.05 15.09 -5.88
CA LEU A 39 3.52 14.17 -4.86
C LEU A 39 2.43 13.18 -4.45
N ALA A 40 1.21 13.66 -4.18
CA ALA A 40 0.07 12.82 -3.86
C ALA A 40 -0.25 11.82 -4.98
N LEU A 41 -0.14 12.23 -6.26
CA LEU A 41 -0.30 11.35 -7.42
C LEU A 41 0.78 10.26 -7.49
N ILE A 42 2.03 10.57 -7.13
CA ILE A 42 3.11 9.59 -7.05
C ILE A 42 2.84 8.60 -5.92
N PHE A 43 2.47 9.07 -4.73
CA PHE A 43 2.23 8.21 -3.58
C PHE A 43 1.05 7.26 -3.81
N ILE A 44 -0.09 7.73 -4.33
CA ILE A 44 -1.20 6.84 -4.65
C ILE A 44 -0.82 5.80 -5.71
N SER A 45 0.02 6.15 -6.69
CA SER A 45 0.50 5.19 -7.69
C SER A 45 1.32 4.08 -7.04
N ILE A 46 2.21 4.44 -6.12
CA ILE A 46 3.02 3.49 -5.34
C ILE A 46 2.14 2.61 -4.45
N GLU A 47 1.16 3.20 -3.76
CA GLU A 47 0.24 2.47 -2.88
C GLU A 47 -0.64 1.48 -3.65
N LEU A 48 -1.17 1.87 -4.80
CA LEU A 48 -1.94 0.95 -5.64
C LEU A 48 -1.08 -0.24 -6.06
N LEU A 49 0.14 0.00 -6.55
CA LEU A 49 1.09 -1.06 -6.92
C LEU A 49 1.37 -1.96 -5.71
N ALA A 50 1.71 -1.38 -4.55
CA ALA A 50 1.97 -2.11 -3.33
C ALA A 50 0.76 -2.96 -2.87
N SER A 51 -0.47 -2.49 -3.10
CA SER A 51 -1.69 -3.23 -2.76
C SER A 51 -1.85 -4.52 -3.57
N PHE A 52 -1.34 -4.55 -4.80
CA PHE A 52 -1.34 -5.73 -5.67
C PHE A 52 -0.13 -6.63 -5.43
N TYR A 53 1.05 -6.04 -5.21
CA TYR A 53 2.29 -6.78 -5.00
C TYR A 53 2.48 -7.31 -3.58
N LEU A 54 1.63 -6.91 -2.63
CA LEU A 54 1.61 -7.51 -1.31
C LEU A 54 1.36 -9.03 -1.46
N PRO A 55 2.30 -9.88 -1.03
CA PRO A 55 2.22 -11.32 -1.29
C PRO A 55 1.05 -11.96 -0.56
N LYS A 56 0.48 -13.02 -1.16
CA LYS A 56 -0.62 -13.82 -0.58
C LYS A 56 -0.13 -14.90 0.37
N GLU A 57 1.18 -15.13 0.38
CA GLU A 57 1.86 -16.26 0.99
C GLU A 57 2.41 -15.94 2.40
N HIS A 58 3.13 -16.89 2.98
CA HIS A 58 3.76 -16.74 4.28
C HIS A 58 4.87 -15.70 4.22
N VAL A 59 4.63 -14.55 4.85
CA VAL A 59 5.63 -13.49 5.01
C VAL A 59 6.37 -13.68 6.34
N HIS A 60 7.67 -13.93 6.26
CA HIS A 60 8.58 -13.93 7.40
C HIS A 60 9.20 -12.56 7.53
N PHE A 61 8.71 -11.79 8.51
CA PHE A 61 9.25 -10.48 8.82
C PHE A 61 10.66 -10.63 9.42
N ARG A 62 11.68 -10.32 8.62
CA ARG A 62 13.06 -10.13 9.10
C ARG A 62 13.37 -8.63 9.15
N PRO A 63 14.37 -8.19 9.94
CA PRO A 63 14.63 -6.76 10.17
C PRO A 63 15.05 -5.97 8.92
N ILE A 64 15.59 -6.63 7.90
CA ILE A 64 16.16 -5.97 6.71
C ILE A 64 15.25 -6.13 5.49
N LYS A 65 14.81 -7.37 5.22
CA LYS A 65 13.92 -7.69 4.11
C LYS A 65 13.05 -8.88 4.53
N SER A 66 11.74 -8.75 4.38
CA SER A 66 10.83 -9.87 4.59
C SER A 66 11.09 -10.96 3.55
N ASP A 67 11.06 -12.20 4.01
CA ASP A 67 11.12 -13.39 3.17
C ASP A 67 9.69 -13.84 2.84
N VAL A 68 9.46 -14.27 1.60
CA VAL A 68 8.14 -14.58 1.06
C VAL A 68 8.25 -15.90 0.33
N HIS A 69 7.48 -16.90 0.79
CA HIS A 69 7.53 -18.24 0.25
C HIS A 69 6.18 -18.95 0.38
N GLU A 70 5.83 -19.77 -0.63
CA GLU A 70 4.56 -20.50 -0.69
C GLU A 70 4.44 -21.50 0.46
N ASP A 71 5.54 -22.21 0.75
CA ASP A 71 5.64 -23.18 1.83
C ASP A 71 6.79 -22.84 2.79
N CYS A 72 6.54 -22.93 4.08
CA CYS A 72 7.61 -22.94 5.07
C CYS A 72 8.34 -24.28 4.96
N LYS A 73 9.64 -24.26 4.59
CA LYS A 73 10.52 -25.35 4.99
C LYS A 73 10.84 -25.13 6.46
N ASP A 74 10.42 -26.06 7.31
CA ASP A 74 10.71 -26.05 8.74
C ASP A 74 12.19 -25.77 9.05
#